data_AF-A0A7K1VKI9-F1
#
_entry.id   AF-A0A7K1VKI9-F1
#
_cell.length_a   1.000
_cell.length_b   1.000
_cell.length_c   1.000
_cell.angle_alpha   90.00
_cell.angle_beta   90.00
_cell.angle_gamma   90.00
#
_symmetry.space_group_name_H-M   'P 1'
#
loop_
_entity.id
_entity.type
_entity.pdbx_description
1 polymer ?
#
loop_
_entity_poly.entity_id
_entity_poly.type
_entity_poly.pdbx_seq_one_letter_code
_entity_poly.pdbx_strand_id
1 'polypeptide(L)'
;MTRTPGIPTATIGRRWARPRSVLAAGLLAGALLGAALAAGAATPAAAVGAPASAVAVGLRAGVDDFRFSDYSAVFRLGRDEAGRSTLTTTETFVAEFPDADQNRGMQRAIPLEYEGHPTDVRMISVTDGDGAPRPFETESDDGILLVTSAEDDFVRGSRTYVFTYTQRDVTLPASGTDSGQDEFYWDTNGTAWRQPFDRFDIRIELDEGLADAATGTARCYRGVAGSTDGCTIDGGDGVLTASGSDLSPGENVTVALGFAPGTFTPRDDSYLASGWAWLQLAGVLLSLGALVLAAVRRATVLKDAAGRPTVIAEYEPPAAGIFLSAALRGKTAKAPAAAFIDAAVRGLVRIEEAEGSKRRPAFVLRVEDPATIRPRRQPVPVAEDDQRFLDIAFGESPRPGVVRDLSEKDKAFGKEVSAFLTTVPARATEAGLRRPRTVGGSVLVILAALFGFMAAVVGGAILLDGSFGGALPLILLLLSLVAGVVSTVLVSKVPLTAAGAELRDHLAGLELYIRLAEQDRLAMLQSPTGAERRQVGTIDVVEVTERLLPWAVLLGLESRWAEALALVYERAGADPVWYSGTSGFQAAAFAGSVSSFSSSASSFVGSSSSSSSGGAGGGGSSGGGGGGGGGGGV
;
A
#
# COMPACT_ATOMS: atom_id res chain seq x y z
N MET A 1 84.50 10.47 38.24
CA MET A 1 83.86 10.99 39.47
C MET A 1 82.41 11.35 39.15
N THR A 2 81.45 10.76 39.91
CA THR A 2 80.03 11.16 40.10
C THR A 2 79.12 11.26 38.86
N ARG A 3 77.86 10.82 38.78
CA ARG A 3 76.85 10.17 39.64
C ARG A 3 75.71 9.71 38.68
N THR A 4 74.96 8.68 39.04
CA THR A 4 73.74 8.07 38.44
C THR A 4 72.52 9.03 38.36
N PRO A 5 71.29 8.68 37.87
CA PRO A 5 70.73 7.40 37.33
C PRO A 5 69.86 7.52 36.03
N GLY A 6 69.50 6.38 35.41
CA GLY A 6 68.47 6.27 34.36
C GLY A 6 67.49 5.11 34.64
N ILE A 7 66.19 5.41 34.56
CA ILE A 7 64.98 4.58 34.85
C ILE A 7 64.44 3.95 33.53
N PRO A 8 63.65 2.85 33.56
CA PRO A 8 63.77 1.74 32.61
C PRO A 8 62.76 1.69 31.46
N THR A 9 63.08 0.77 30.54
CA THR A 9 62.32 0.25 29.40
C THR A 9 61.00 -0.44 29.77
N ALA A 10 59.96 -0.24 28.95
CA ALA A 10 58.87 -1.20 28.78
C ALA A 10 58.40 -1.26 27.32
N THR A 11 58.69 -2.39 26.70
CA THR A 11 58.30 -2.84 25.37
C THR A 11 56.82 -3.24 25.38
N ILE A 12 55.99 -2.72 24.46
CA ILE A 12 54.64 -3.24 24.23
C ILE A 12 54.55 -3.81 22.82
N GLY A 13 54.37 -5.13 22.77
CA GLY A 13 54.27 -5.93 21.57
C GLY A 13 52.97 -5.70 20.80
N ARG A 14 53.11 -5.70 19.47
CA ARG A 14 52.01 -5.79 18.51
C ARG A 14 51.30 -7.13 18.65
N ARG A 15 50.00 -7.10 18.97
CA ARG A 15 49.08 -8.21 18.66
C ARG A 15 48.02 -7.70 17.69
N TRP A 16 47.99 -8.33 16.53
CA TRP A 16 46.95 -8.15 15.52
C TRP A 16 45.63 -8.72 16.06
N ALA A 17 44.62 -7.89 16.20
CA ALA A 17 43.24 -8.31 16.41
C ALA A 17 42.43 -7.96 15.16
N ARG A 18 41.87 -8.99 14.53
CA ARG A 18 40.93 -8.91 13.40
C ARG A 18 39.67 -8.12 13.83
N PRO A 19 39.11 -7.22 13.01
CA PRO A 19 37.85 -6.58 13.34
C PRO A 19 36.71 -7.60 13.17
N ARG A 20 36.06 -7.95 14.28
CA ARG A 20 34.72 -8.55 14.27
C ARG A 20 33.73 -7.45 13.93
N SER A 21 33.31 -7.41 12.68
CA SER A 21 32.15 -6.65 12.22
C SER A 21 30.88 -7.22 12.84
N VAL A 22 30.36 -6.58 13.89
CA VAL A 22 28.99 -6.78 14.35
C VAL A 22 28.12 -5.83 13.52
N LEU A 23 27.54 -6.37 12.45
CA LEU A 23 26.41 -5.78 11.74
C LEU A 23 25.20 -5.85 12.68
N ALA A 24 24.90 -4.75 13.37
CA ALA A 24 23.57 -4.54 13.93
C ALA A 24 22.64 -4.15 12.75
N ALA A 25 22.05 -5.15 12.12
CA ALA A 25 20.92 -4.98 11.23
C ALA A 25 19.73 -4.52 12.08
N GLY A 26 19.47 -3.21 12.09
CA GLY A 26 18.26 -2.64 12.66
C GLY A 26 17.06 -3.03 11.81
N LEU A 27 16.32 -4.01 12.28
CA LEU A 27 14.94 -4.31 11.89
C LEU A 27 14.08 -3.04 11.98
N LEU A 28 13.56 -2.59 10.84
CA LEU A 28 12.35 -1.77 10.74
C LEU A 28 11.50 -2.34 9.60
N ALA A 29 11.03 -3.56 9.83
CA ALA A 29 9.88 -4.14 9.17
C ALA A 29 8.77 -4.21 10.24
N GLY A 30 7.60 -3.65 9.93
CA GLY A 30 6.40 -3.79 10.74
C GLY A 30 5.83 -2.48 11.29
N ALA A 31 4.91 -1.89 10.53
CA ALA A 31 3.80 -1.09 11.09
C ALA A 31 2.74 -0.80 10.01
N LEU A 32 1.95 -1.81 9.62
CA LEU A 32 0.57 -1.65 9.11
C LEU A 32 -0.20 -2.97 9.34
N LEU A 33 -0.47 -3.30 10.61
CA LEU A 33 -1.46 -4.29 11.01
C LEU A 33 -1.70 -4.12 12.52
N GLY A 34 -2.94 -3.77 12.90
CA GLY A 34 -3.38 -3.82 14.30
C GLY A 34 -4.21 -2.63 14.78
N ALA A 35 -5.50 -2.64 14.47
CA ALA A 35 -6.58 -2.12 15.32
C ALA A 35 -7.89 -2.72 14.75
N ALA A 36 -8.79 -3.38 15.46
CA ALA A 36 -8.97 -3.54 16.89
C ALA A 36 -9.89 -4.76 17.13
N LEU A 37 -9.67 -5.54 18.18
CA LEU A 37 -10.68 -6.39 18.79
C LEU A 37 -10.57 -6.26 20.31
N ALA A 38 -11.44 -5.42 20.87
CA ALA A 38 -11.75 -5.42 22.29
C ALA A 38 -13.24 -5.06 22.48
N ALA A 39 -13.95 -6.05 23.04
CA ALA A 39 -15.14 -5.98 23.88
C ALA A 39 -16.47 -5.45 23.30
N GLY A 40 -17.49 -6.31 23.39
CA GLY A 40 -18.89 -5.93 23.29
C GLY A 40 -19.83 -7.13 23.33
N ALA A 41 -19.86 -7.86 24.46
CA ALA A 41 -20.92 -8.82 24.71
C ALA A 41 -22.26 -8.07 24.84
N ALA A 42 -23.20 -8.32 23.94
CA ALA A 42 -24.58 -7.92 24.11
C ALA A 42 -25.49 -9.06 23.61
N THR A 43 -26.26 -9.59 24.55
CA THR A 43 -27.32 -10.58 24.35
C THR A 43 -28.43 -10.02 23.45
N PRO A 44 -29.11 -10.85 22.63
CA PRO A 44 -30.28 -10.38 21.90
C PRO A 44 -31.47 -10.31 22.86
N ALA A 45 -32.03 -9.10 23.02
CA ALA A 45 -33.32 -8.90 23.66
C ALA A 45 -34.43 -9.33 22.68
N ALA A 46 -35.31 -10.20 23.15
CA ALA A 46 -36.54 -10.60 22.47
C ALA A 46 -37.42 -9.37 22.17
N ALA A 47 -37.73 -9.15 20.89
CA ALA A 47 -38.77 -8.24 20.47
C ALA A 47 -40.02 -9.05 20.08
N VAL A 48 -41.06 -8.84 20.87
CA VAL A 48 -42.39 -9.44 20.81
C VAL A 48 -43.16 -8.94 19.58
N GLY A 49 -44.02 -9.82 19.07
CA GLY A 49 -44.81 -9.72 17.85
C GLY A 49 -45.54 -8.39 17.59
N ALA A 50 -45.64 -8.07 16.30
CA ALA A 50 -46.71 -7.28 15.71
C ALA A 50 -47.43 -8.16 14.66
N PRO A 51 -48.75 -8.02 14.50
CA PRO A 51 -49.59 -9.05 13.89
C PRO A 51 -49.40 -9.13 12.38
N ALA A 52 -49.52 -10.37 11.88
CA ALA A 52 -49.60 -10.71 10.48
C ALA A 52 -50.65 -9.85 9.76
N SER A 53 -50.18 -8.92 8.94
CA SER A 53 -50.99 -8.44 7.83
C SER A 53 -51.00 -9.55 6.80
N ALA A 54 -52.18 -10.09 6.51
CA ALA A 54 -52.39 -11.05 5.44
C ALA A 54 -51.92 -10.41 4.12
N VAL A 55 -50.70 -10.76 3.71
CA VAL A 55 -50.23 -10.50 2.36
C VAL A 55 -51.00 -11.46 1.48
N ALA A 56 -51.91 -10.93 0.68
CA ALA A 56 -52.49 -11.64 -0.43
C ALA A 56 -51.36 -12.32 -1.21
N VAL A 57 -51.47 -13.63 -1.41
CA VAL A 57 -50.59 -14.41 -2.30
C VAL A 57 -50.85 -13.90 -3.72
N GLY A 58 -50.18 -12.80 -4.07
CA GLY A 58 -49.91 -12.46 -5.45
C GLY A 58 -48.75 -13.33 -5.88
N LEU A 59 -49.04 -14.32 -6.73
CA LEU A 59 -48.04 -15.05 -7.51
C LEU A 59 -47.09 -14.02 -8.13
N ARG A 60 -45.86 -13.94 -7.62
CA ARG A 60 -44.79 -13.23 -8.32
C ARG A 60 -44.31 -14.18 -9.41
N ALA A 61 -44.89 -14.03 -10.60
CA ALA A 61 -44.41 -14.59 -11.85
C ALA A 61 -42.98 -14.09 -12.10
N GLY A 62 -41.99 -14.79 -11.54
CA GLY A 62 -40.57 -14.57 -11.81
C GLY A 62 -40.14 -15.56 -12.88
N VAL A 63 -39.17 -15.20 -13.72
CA VAL A 63 -38.71 -16.02 -14.87
C VAL A 63 -38.31 -17.45 -14.51
N ASP A 64 -38.11 -17.76 -13.22
CA ASP A 64 -37.82 -19.11 -12.73
C ASP A 64 -39.06 -20.00 -12.50
N ASP A 65 -40.28 -19.48 -12.65
CA ASP A 65 -41.54 -20.19 -12.37
C ASP A 65 -41.93 -21.16 -13.49
N PHE A 66 -41.14 -22.22 -13.64
CA PHE A 66 -41.39 -23.35 -14.54
C PHE A 66 -40.72 -24.61 -13.97
N ARG A 67 -40.90 -25.74 -14.64
CA ARG A 67 -40.28 -27.03 -14.28
C ARG A 67 -39.65 -27.69 -15.50
N PHE A 68 -38.78 -28.65 -15.26
CA PHE A 68 -38.27 -29.53 -16.31
C PHE A 68 -39.01 -30.86 -16.27
N SER A 69 -39.66 -31.24 -17.37
CA SER A 69 -40.32 -32.54 -17.49
C SER A 69 -39.31 -33.68 -17.72
N ASP A 70 -38.15 -33.35 -18.29
CA ASP A 70 -37.05 -34.28 -18.49
C ASP A 70 -35.70 -33.54 -18.46
N TYR A 71 -34.73 -34.18 -17.83
CA TYR A 71 -33.31 -33.82 -17.94
C TYR A 71 -32.52 -35.06 -18.32
N SER A 72 -31.71 -34.95 -19.36
CA SER A 72 -30.76 -36.01 -19.70
C SER A 72 -29.38 -35.47 -19.97
N ALA A 73 -28.35 -36.20 -19.55
CA ALA A 73 -26.96 -35.80 -19.75
C ALA A 73 -26.13 -36.97 -20.26
N VAL A 74 -25.38 -36.73 -21.34
CA VAL A 74 -24.38 -37.66 -21.86
C VAL A 74 -22.99 -37.09 -21.62
N PHE A 75 -22.22 -37.80 -20.80
CA PHE A 75 -20.85 -37.50 -20.45
C PHE A 75 -19.92 -38.46 -21.18
N ARG A 76 -19.25 -38.01 -22.25
CA ARG A 76 -18.22 -38.80 -22.95
C ARG A 76 -16.85 -38.50 -22.35
N LEU A 77 -16.38 -39.39 -21.50
CA LEU A 77 -15.10 -39.29 -20.81
C LEU A 77 -14.01 -39.97 -21.65
N GLY A 78 -12.97 -39.19 -21.97
CA GLY A 78 -11.86 -39.60 -22.83
C GLY A 78 -10.51 -39.14 -22.31
N ARG A 79 -9.46 -39.36 -23.12
CA ARG A 79 -8.10 -38.88 -22.86
C ARG A 79 -7.53 -38.17 -24.09
N ASP A 80 -6.80 -37.08 -23.87
CA ASP A 80 -6.02 -36.44 -24.94
C ASP A 80 -4.69 -37.19 -25.23
N GLU A 81 -3.94 -36.72 -26.22
CA GLU A 81 -2.64 -37.31 -26.59
C GLU A 81 -1.61 -37.33 -25.45
N ALA A 82 -1.76 -36.44 -24.45
CA ALA A 82 -0.92 -36.38 -23.27
C ALA A 82 -1.46 -37.26 -22.11
N GLY A 83 -2.56 -37.97 -22.33
CA GLY A 83 -3.21 -38.82 -21.33
C GLY A 83 -4.06 -38.05 -20.32
N ARG A 84 -4.30 -36.75 -20.51
CA ARG A 84 -5.16 -35.95 -19.61
C ARG A 84 -6.62 -36.22 -19.89
N SER A 85 -7.46 -36.14 -18.87
CA SER A 85 -8.89 -36.36 -19.05
C SER A 85 -9.52 -35.28 -19.92
N THR A 86 -10.47 -35.70 -20.75
CA THR A 86 -11.31 -34.83 -21.58
C THR A 86 -12.75 -35.25 -21.39
N LEU A 87 -13.66 -34.29 -21.41
CA LEU A 87 -15.09 -34.55 -21.28
C LEU A 87 -15.84 -33.81 -22.37
N THR A 88 -16.64 -34.54 -23.16
CA THR A 88 -17.68 -33.92 -23.98
C THR A 88 -19.01 -34.12 -23.27
N THR A 89 -19.62 -33.02 -22.88
CA THR A 89 -20.91 -33.01 -22.19
C THR A 89 -21.99 -32.61 -23.17
N THR A 90 -23.07 -33.40 -23.21
CA THR A 90 -24.31 -33.06 -23.90
C THR A 90 -25.46 -33.11 -22.91
N GLU A 91 -25.99 -31.97 -22.51
CA GLU A 91 -27.13 -31.85 -21.59
C GLU A 91 -28.39 -31.46 -22.36
N THR A 92 -29.47 -32.20 -22.17
CA THR A 92 -30.78 -31.95 -22.74
C THR A 92 -31.76 -31.59 -21.63
N PHE A 93 -32.40 -30.43 -21.77
CA PHE A 93 -33.41 -29.91 -20.85
C PHE A 93 -34.73 -29.77 -21.58
N VAL A 94 -35.81 -30.38 -21.06
CA VAL A 94 -37.17 -30.20 -21.55
C VAL A 94 -37.93 -29.29 -20.57
N ALA A 95 -37.93 -27.99 -20.86
CA ALA A 95 -38.56 -26.97 -20.03
C ALA A 95 -40.06 -26.86 -20.33
N GLU A 96 -40.88 -26.85 -19.29
CA GLU A 96 -42.33 -26.65 -19.37
C GLU A 96 -42.69 -25.23 -18.94
N PHE A 97 -42.63 -24.28 -19.88
CA PHE A 97 -42.92 -22.87 -19.58
C PHE A 97 -44.42 -22.61 -19.39
N PRO A 98 -44.80 -21.69 -18.49
CA PRO A 98 -46.19 -21.31 -18.29
C PRO A 98 -46.79 -20.67 -19.56
N ASP A 99 -48.11 -20.64 -19.66
CA ASP A 99 -48.83 -19.94 -20.75
C ASP A 99 -48.73 -18.41 -20.65
N ALA A 100 -48.13 -17.88 -19.58
CA ALA A 100 -47.91 -16.46 -19.37
C ALA A 100 -46.70 -15.93 -20.14
N ASP A 101 -46.78 -14.67 -20.57
CA ASP A 101 -45.73 -13.93 -21.28
C ASP A 101 -44.60 -13.53 -20.32
N GLN A 102 -43.85 -14.54 -19.84
CA GLN A 102 -42.83 -14.39 -18.82
C GLN A 102 -41.44 -14.77 -19.35
N ASN A 103 -41.33 -15.91 -20.04
CA ASN A 103 -40.06 -16.48 -20.47
C ASN A 103 -39.82 -16.28 -21.96
N ARG A 104 -38.58 -15.99 -22.33
CA ARG A 104 -38.04 -15.95 -23.69
C ARG A 104 -37.11 -17.14 -23.95
N GLY A 105 -36.61 -17.77 -22.90
CA GLY A 105 -35.81 -18.99 -23.01
C GLY A 105 -35.26 -19.47 -21.68
N MET A 106 -34.08 -20.10 -21.72
CA MET A 106 -33.36 -20.52 -20.52
C MET A 106 -31.88 -20.15 -20.57
N GLN A 107 -31.29 -20.08 -19.39
CA GLN A 107 -29.86 -19.90 -19.18
C GLN A 107 -29.29 -21.11 -18.42
N ARG A 108 -28.12 -21.57 -18.84
CA ARG A 108 -27.34 -22.64 -18.21
C ARG A 108 -26.05 -22.05 -17.63
N ALA A 109 -25.77 -22.32 -16.36
CA ALA A 109 -24.59 -21.83 -15.64
C ALA A 109 -23.59 -22.96 -15.39
N ILE A 110 -22.45 -22.97 -16.08
CA ILE A 110 -21.46 -24.06 -16.07
C ILE A 110 -20.23 -23.64 -15.25
N PRO A 111 -19.83 -24.37 -14.18
CA PRO A 111 -18.60 -24.07 -13.45
C PRO A 111 -17.35 -24.13 -14.35
N LEU A 112 -16.44 -23.18 -14.20
CA LEU A 112 -15.18 -23.11 -14.98
C LEU A 112 -14.00 -23.82 -14.29
N GLU A 113 -14.17 -24.20 -13.02
CA GLU A 113 -13.12 -24.76 -12.17
C GLU A 113 -13.59 -26.05 -11.49
N TYR A 114 -12.64 -26.92 -11.17
CA TYR A 114 -12.82 -28.13 -10.39
C TYR A 114 -11.61 -28.32 -9.46
N GLU A 115 -11.84 -28.54 -8.16
CA GLU A 115 -10.77 -28.72 -7.14
C GLU A 115 -9.65 -27.66 -7.19
N GLY A 116 -10.01 -26.41 -7.53
CA GLY A 116 -9.08 -25.27 -7.55
C GLY A 116 -8.26 -25.09 -8.84
N HIS A 117 -8.54 -25.88 -9.88
CA HIS A 117 -7.96 -25.69 -11.21
C HIS A 117 -9.04 -25.49 -12.29
N PRO A 118 -8.75 -24.74 -13.37
CA PRO A 118 -9.71 -24.54 -14.45
C PRO A 118 -9.89 -25.79 -15.31
N THR A 119 -11.10 -26.02 -15.80
CA THR A 119 -11.47 -27.16 -16.65
C THR A 119 -11.53 -26.81 -18.15
N ASP A 120 -11.07 -25.62 -18.53
CA ASP A 120 -11.02 -25.12 -19.91
C ASP A 120 -12.34 -25.32 -20.69
N VAL A 121 -13.47 -24.97 -20.07
CA VAL A 121 -14.80 -25.11 -20.67
C VAL A 121 -14.87 -24.39 -22.01
N ARG A 122 -15.28 -25.13 -23.04
CA ARG A 122 -15.51 -24.58 -24.38
C ARG A 122 -16.89 -24.97 -24.88
N MET A 123 -17.75 -23.97 -25.05
CA MET A 123 -19.05 -24.15 -25.68
C MET A 123 -18.90 -24.54 -27.15
N ILE A 124 -19.65 -25.56 -27.57
CA ILE A 124 -19.68 -26.05 -28.95
C ILE A 124 -20.97 -25.61 -29.64
N SER A 125 -22.14 -25.90 -29.04
CA SER A 125 -23.43 -25.58 -29.65
C SER A 125 -24.58 -25.59 -28.65
N VAL A 126 -25.67 -24.92 -29.03
CA VAL A 126 -27.01 -25.11 -28.45
C VAL A 126 -27.97 -25.50 -29.58
N THR A 127 -28.73 -26.58 -29.42
CA THR A 127 -29.75 -27.04 -30.39
C THR A 127 -31.10 -27.29 -29.71
N ASP A 128 -32.15 -27.50 -30.51
CA ASP A 128 -33.41 -28.07 -30.03
C ASP A 128 -33.36 -29.62 -30.00
N GLY A 129 -34.51 -30.25 -29.71
CA GLY A 129 -34.65 -31.70 -29.64
C GLY A 129 -34.57 -32.43 -30.98
N ASP A 130 -34.76 -31.71 -32.10
CA ASP A 130 -34.63 -32.25 -33.46
C ASP A 130 -33.21 -32.01 -34.03
N GLY A 131 -32.33 -31.37 -33.25
CA GLY A 131 -30.96 -31.04 -33.62
C GLY A 131 -30.81 -29.75 -34.42
N ALA A 132 -31.87 -28.93 -34.54
CA ALA A 132 -31.76 -27.64 -35.21
C ALA A 132 -31.02 -26.63 -34.31
N PRO A 133 -30.07 -25.85 -34.86
CA PRO A 133 -29.26 -24.93 -34.07
C PRO A 133 -30.10 -23.77 -33.52
N ARG A 134 -29.81 -23.38 -32.28
CA ARG A 134 -30.41 -22.22 -31.60
C ARG A 134 -29.36 -21.13 -31.34
N PRO A 135 -29.73 -19.84 -31.44
CA PRO A 135 -28.84 -18.77 -31.03
C PRO A 135 -28.56 -18.87 -29.53
N PHE A 136 -27.33 -18.54 -29.14
CA PHE A 136 -26.94 -18.44 -27.75
C PHE A 136 -25.87 -17.37 -27.56
N GLU A 137 -25.84 -16.81 -26.36
CA GLU A 137 -24.82 -15.88 -25.89
C GLU A 137 -24.10 -16.48 -24.69
N THR A 138 -22.82 -16.16 -24.55
CA THR A 138 -21.99 -16.63 -23.43
C THR A 138 -21.41 -15.46 -22.66
N GLU A 139 -21.52 -15.52 -21.33
CA GLU A 139 -20.92 -14.55 -20.41
C GLU A 139 -20.15 -15.32 -19.33
N SER A 140 -18.97 -14.84 -18.95
CA SER A 140 -18.17 -15.44 -17.88
C SER A 140 -18.14 -14.50 -16.69
N ASP A 141 -18.60 -14.97 -15.53
CA ASP A 141 -18.66 -14.20 -14.29
C ASP A 141 -18.39 -15.11 -13.08
N ASP A 142 -17.61 -14.64 -12.11
CA ASP A 142 -17.29 -15.34 -10.85
C ASP A 142 -17.02 -16.87 -10.97
N GLY A 143 -16.19 -17.27 -11.96
CA GLY A 143 -15.81 -18.68 -12.16
C GLY A 143 -16.91 -19.55 -12.78
N ILE A 144 -17.93 -18.94 -13.39
CA ILE A 144 -19.06 -19.60 -14.04
C ILE A 144 -19.18 -19.08 -15.48
N LEU A 145 -19.49 -19.98 -16.41
CA LEU A 145 -19.90 -19.67 -17.77
C LEU A 145 -21.43 -19.72 -17.88
N LEU A 146 -22.05 -18.56 -18.05
CA LEU A 146 -23.47 -18.42 -18.34
C LEU A 146 -23.69 -18.58 -19.85
N VAL A 147 -24.57 -19.49 -20.23
CA VAL A 147 -24.98 -19.76 -21.61
C VAL A 147 -26.47 -19.49 -21.72
N THR A 148 -26.83 -18.40 -22.40
CA THR A 148 -28.23 -17.97 -22.54
C THR A 148 -28.72 -18.32 -23.94
N SER A 149 -29.82 -19.06 -24.05
CA SER A 149 -30.51 -19.29 -25.32
C SER A 149 -31.95 -18.79 -25.20
N ALA A 150 -32.25 -17.72 -25.93
CA ALA A 150 -33.51 -17.00 -25.88
C ALA A 150 -34.05 -16.67 -27.28
N GLU A 151 -35.36 -16.53 -27.38
CA GLU A 151 -36.07 -16.07 -28.58
C GLU A 151 -36.40 -14.57 -28.49
N ASP A 152 -36.65 -13.95 -29.65
CA ASP A 152 -37.10 -12.55 -29.73
C ASP A 152 -38.51 -12.35 -29.15
N ASP A 153 -39.31 -13.41 -29.04
CA ASP A 153 -40.66 -13.44 -28.49
C ASP A 153 -40.76 -14.38 -27.26
N PHE A 154 -41.87 -14.28 -26.52
CA PHE A 154 -42.12 -15.15 -25.37
C PHE A 154 -42.40 -16.60 -25.79
N VAL A 155 -41.76 -17.55 -25.11
CA VAL A 155 -41.95 -18.99 -25.24
C VAL A 155 -42.96 -19.50 -24.21
N ARG A 156 -43.74 -20.51 -24.60
CA ARG A 156 -44.79 -21.14 -23.77
C ARG A 156 -44.81 -22.65 -24.02
N GLY A 157 -45.23 -23.42 -23.03
CA GLY A 157 -45.30 -24.87 -23.09
C GLY A 157 -43.93 -25.53 -23.21
N SER A 158 -43.92 -26.76 -23.71
CA SER A 158 -42.73 -27.60 -23.78
C SER A 158 -41.71 -27.07 -24.81
N ARG A 159 -40.46 -26.91 -24.36
CA ARG A 159 -39.31 -26.48 -25.17
C ARG A 159 -38.06 -27.25 -24.78
N THR A 160 -37.38 -27.81 -25.78
CA THR A 160 -36.14 -28.57 -25.58
C THR A 160 -34.92 -27.72 -25.87
N TYR A 161 -33.91 -27.82 -25.01
CA TYR A 161 -32.61 -27.17 -25.16
C TYR A 161 -31.51 -28.21 -24.97
N VAL A 162 -30.63 -28.35 -25.95
CA VAL A 162 -29.50 -29.27 -25.92
C VAL A 162 -28.21 -28.47 -25.93
N PHE A 163 -27.47 -28.48 -24.83
CA PHE A 163 -26.18 -27.82 -24.68
C PHE A 163 -25.06 -28.82 -24.93
N THR A 164 -24.14 -28.49 -25.82
CA THR A 164 -22.92 -29.29 -26.06
C THR A 164 -21.69 -28.45 -25.78
N TYR A 165 -20.80 -28.97 -24.92
CA TYR A 165 -19.56 -28.32 -24.55
C TYR A 165 -18.46 -29.33 -24.19
N THR A 166 -17.21 -28.89 -24.23
CA THR A 166 -16.05 -29.72 -23.89
C THR A 166 -15.30 -29.15 -22.70
N GLN A 167 -14.68 -30.03 -21.92
CA GLN A 167 -13.83 -29.70 -20.78
C GLN A 167 -12.60 -30.60 -20.75
N ARG A 168 -11.61 -30.24 -19.93
CA ARG A 168 -10.36 -30.97 -19.67
C ARG A 168 -10.10 -31.05 -18.18
N ASP A 169 -9.20 -31.94 -17.78
CA ASP A 169 -8.73 -32.10 -16.40
C ASP A 169 -9.89 -32.35 -15.40
N VAL A 170 -10.87 -33.16 -15.82
CA VAL A 170 -12.12 -33.45 -15.09
C VAL A 170 -12.03 -34.66 -14.13
N THR A 171 -10.82 -35.12 -13.83
CA THR A 171 -10.57 -36.33 -13.02
C THR A 171 -9.55 -36.04 -11.93
N LEU A 172 -9.74 -36.66 -10.78
CA LEU A 172 -8.80 -36.59 -9.65
C LEU A 172 -7.80 -37.73 -9.72
N PRO A 173 -6.50 -37.46 -9.52
CA PRO A 173 -5.50 -38.52 -9.46
C PRO A 173 -5.60 -39.29 -8.14
N ALA A 174 -5.18 -40.56 -8.14
CA ALA A 174 -5.15 -41.44 -6.97
C ALA A 174 -4.49 -40.85 -5.72
N SER A 175 -3.52 -39.95 -5.88
CA SER A 175 -2.86 -39.26 -4.76
C SER A 175 -3.75 -38.24 -4.05
N GLY A 176 -4.81 -37.76 -4.70
CA GLY A 176 -5.75 -36.77 -4.18
C GLY A 176 -7.08 -37.36 -3.69
N THR A 177 -7.26 -38.68 -3.78
CA THR A 177 -8.51 -39.36 -3.41
C THR A 177 -8.31 -40.25 -2.19
N ASP A 178 -9.35 -40.40 -1.36
CA ASP A 178 -9.32 -41.31 -0.21
C ASP A 178 -9.32 -42.79 -0.62
N SER A 179 -9.79 -43.09 -1.82
CA SER A 179 -9.84 -44.44 -2.39
C SER A 179 -8.48 -44.93 -2.89
N GLY A 180 -7.52 -44.02 -3.08
CA GLY A 180 -6.24 -44.33 -3.72
C GLY A 180 -6.38 -44.73 -5.19
N GLN A 181 -7.47 -44.32 -5.84
CA GLN A 181 -7.80 -44.58 -7.24
C GLN A 181 -7.92 -43.26 -8.01
N ASP A 182 -7.63 -43.28 -9.31
CA ASP A 182 -8.01 -42.15 -10.15
C ASP A 182 -9.55 -42.10 -10.20
N GLU A 183 -10.15 -40.92 -10.09
CA GLU A 183 -11.59 -40.79 -9.89
C GLU A 183 -12.21 -39.74 -10.80
N PHE A 184 -13.30 -40.13 -11.48
CA PHE A 184 -14.23 -39.20 -12.11
C PHE A 184 -15.40 -39.00 -11.17
N TYR A 185 -15.44 -37.86 -10.48
CA TYR A 185 -16.47 -37.48 -9.52
C TYR A 185 -17.19 -36.24 -10.04
N TRP A 186 -18.43 -36.39 -10.50
CA TRP A 186 -19.09 -35.40 -11.33
C TRP A 186 -20.52 -35.14 -10.92
N ASP A 187 -20.81 -33.87 -10.60
CA ASP A 187 -22.17 -33.37 -10.44
C ASP A 187 -22.80 -33.19 -11.82
N THR A 188 -24.04 -33.63 -11.97
CA THR A 188 -24.68 -33.69 -13.28
C THR A 188 -25.44 -32.41 -13.57
N ASN A 189 -26.63 -32.22 -12.99
CA ASN A 189 -27.40 -30.99 -13.14
C ASN A 189 -26.84 -29.84 -12.27
N GLY A 190 -26.39 -30.16 -11.06
CA GLY A 190 -25.90 -29.20 -10.09
C GLY A 190 -26.94 -28.72 -9.07
N THR A 191 -26.48 -28.03 -8.04
CA THR A 191 -27.30 -27.65 -6.87
C THR A 191 -27.88 -26.23 -6.95
N ALA A 192 -27.59 -25.47 -8.01
CA ALA A 192 -28.04 -24.08 -8.13
C ALA A 192 -29.36 -23.90 -8.90
N TRP A 193 -30.03 -25.00 -9.29
CA TRP A 193 -31.34 -24.96 -9.95
C TRP A 193 -32.46 -24.62 -8.98
N ARG A 194 -33.35 -23.70 -9.38
CA ARG A 194 -34.59 -23.36 -8.65
C ARG A 194 -35.80 -24.15 -9.14
N GLN A 195 -35.70 -24.71 -10.32
CA GLN A 195 -36.72 -25.53 -10.97
C GLN A 195 -36.55 -26.99 -10.54
N PRO A 196 -37.66 -27.72 -10.31
CA PRO A 196 -37.61 -29.17 -10.14
C PRO A 196 -37.43 -29.89 -11.48
N PHE A 197 -36.95 -31.12 -11.42
CA PHE A 197 -36.89 -32.06 -12.55
C PHE A 197 -37.76 -33.28 -12.26
N ASP A 198 -38.77 -33.52 -13.10
CA ASP A 198 -39.66 -34.68 -12.95
C ASP A 198 -38.90 -35.99 -13.17
N ARG A 199 -38.00 -36.04 -14.15
CA ARG A 199 -37.21 -37.20 -14.52
C ARG A 199 -35.78 -36.80 -14.86
N PHE A 200 -34.82 -37.65 -14.51
CA PHE A 200 -33.45 -37.54 -14.95
C PHE A 200 -32.92 -38.84 -15.56
N ASP A 201 -32.09 -38.73 -16.59
CA ASP A 201 -31.35 -39.83 -17.22
C ASP A 201 -29.90 -39.41 -17.49
N ILE A 202 -28.96 -40.01 -16.76
CA ILE A 202 -27.53 -39.73 -16.87
C ILE A 202 -26.86 -40.91 -17.54
N ARG A 203 -26.08 -40.64 -18.58
CA ARG A 203 -25.31 -41.62 -19.32
C ARG A 203 -23.85 -41.21 -19.37
N ILE A 204 -22.96 -42.10 -18.95
CA ILE A 204 -21.51 -41.92 -19.00
C ILE A 204 -20.96 -42.91 -20.02
N GLU A 205 -20.30 -42.39 -21.04
CA GLU A 205 -19.64 -43.17 -22.08
C GLU A 205 -18.13 -43.05 -21.90
N LEU A 206 -17.45 -44.18 -21.77
CA LEU A 206 -16.00 -44.24 -21.66
C LEU A 206 -15.41 -44.51 -23.04
N ASP A 207 -14.46 -43.67 -23.47
CA ASP A 207 -13.73 -43.90 -24.72
C ASP A 207 -12.91 -45.22 -24.68
N GLU A 208 -12.47 -45.67 -25.86
CA GLU A 208 -11.71 -46.91 -26.01
C GLU A 208 -10.51 -47.00 -25.05
N GLY A 209 -10.39 -48.13 -24.35
CA GLY A 209 -9.32 -48.41 -23.39
C GLY A 209 -9.49 -47.75 -22.01
N LEU A 210 -10.49 -46.88 -21.78
CA LEU A 210 -10.85 -46.44 -20.42
C LEU A 210 -11.71 -47.46 -19.69
N ALA A 211 -12.58 -48.18 -20.41
CA ALA A 211 -13.39 -49.25 -19.84
C ALA A 211 -12.52 -50.35 -19.19
N ASP A 212 -11.40 -50.72 -19.81
CA ASP A 212 -10.44 -51.71 -19.28
C ASP A 212 -9.70 -51.21 -18.03
N ALA A 213 -9.58 -49.88 -17.87
CA ALA A 213 -8.91 -49.25 -16.74
C ALA A 213 -9.87 -48.97 -15.56
N ALA A 214 -11.18 -49.09 -15.77
CA ALA A 214 -12.18 -48.93 -14.72
C ALA A 214 -12.07 -50.05 -13.68
N THR A 215 -12.12 -49.70 -12.40
CA THR A 215 -11.97 -50.69 -11.30
C THR A 215 -13.27 -51.42 -10.97
N GLY A 216 -14.36 -51.10 -11.67
CA GLY A 216 -15.72 -51.54 -11.35
C GLY A 216 -16.34 -50.78 -10.18
N THR A 217 -15.65 -49.79 -9.62
CA THR A 217 -16.17 -48.94 -8.55
C THR A 217 -17.04 -47.85 -9.16
N ALA A 218 -18.35 -47.97 -9.05
CA ALA A 218 -19.31 -46.96 -9.51
C ALA A 218 -20.30 -46.62 -8.38
N ARG A 219 -20.52 -45.33 -8.14
CA ARG A 219 -21.48 -44.81 -7.17
C ARG A 219 -22.31 -43.69 -7.77
N CYS A 220 -23.54 -43.59 -7.30
CA CYS A 220 -24.46 -42.53 -7.63
C CYS A 220 -25.05 -42.00 -6.32
N TYR A 221 -25.06 -40.68 -6.17
CA TYR A 221 -25.65 -39.97 -5.05
C TYR A 221 -26.69 -38.98 -5.56
N ARG A 222 -27.72 -38.71 -4.74
CA ARG A 222 -28.75 -37.74 -5.06
C ARG A 222 -29.14 -36.88 -3.86
N GLY A 223 -29.62 -35.67 -4.12
CA GLY A 223 -30.15 -34.75 -3.13
C GLY A 223 -29.39 -33.43 -3.09
N VAL A 224 -29.64 -32.63 -2.04
CA VAL A 224 -28.95 -31.34 -1.83
C VAL A 224 -27.44 -31.53 -1.57
N ALA A 225 -26.68 -30.43 -1.65
CA ALA A 225 -25.24 -30.45 -1.36
C ALA A 225 -24.92 -31.14 -0.02
N GLY A 226 -24.02 -32.13 -0.06
CA GLY A 226 -23.62 -32.93 1.10
C GLY A 226 -24.51 -34.13 1.40
N SER A 227 -25.56 -34.39 0.61
CA SER A 227 -26.36 -35.61 0.71
C SER A 227 -25.51 -36.85 0.45
N THR A 228 -25.78 -37.92 1.20
CA THR A 228 -25.18 -39.25 1.00
C THR A 228 -26.19 -40.27 0.50
N ASP A 229 -27.39 -39.84 0.13
CA ASP A 229 -28.45 -40.72 -0.35
C ASP A 229 -28.05 -41.31 -1.70
N GLY A 230 -28.03 -42.64 -1.80
CA GLY A 230 -27.63 -43.33 -3.02
C GLY A 230 -28.72 -43.35 -4.10
N CYS A 231 -28.29 -43.45 -5.36
CA CYS A 231 -29.13 -43.83 -6.50
C CYS A 231 -28.57 -45.07 -7.20
N THR A 232 -29.39 -45.72 -8.02
CA THR A 232 -28.97 -46.87 -8.82
C THR A 232 -28.10 -46.39 -9.98
N ILE A 233 -26.96 -47.02 -10.16
CA ILE A 233 -26.13 -46.90 -11.35
C ILE A 233 -25.91 -48.29 -11.92
N ASP A 234 -26.37 -48.48 -13.15
CA ASP A 234 -26.33 -49.74 -13.87
C ASP A 234 -25.45 -49.57 -15.11
N GLY A 235 -24.78 -50.63 -15.54
CA GLY A 235 -23.95 -50.58 -16.73
C GLY A 235 -22.82 -51.61 -16.74
N GLY A 236 -22.10 -51.61 -17.84
CA GLY A 236 -21.01 -52.53 -18.17
C GLY A 236 -20.46 -52.21 -19.56
N ASP A 237 -19.27 -52.71 -19.88
CA ASP A 237 -18.65 -52.57 -21.21
C ASP A 237 -18.52 -51.11 -21.71
N GLY A 238 -18.03 -50.22 -20.84
CA GLY A 238 -17.72 -48.83 -21.19
C GLY A 238 -18.89 -47.85 -21.17
N VAL A 239 -20.09 -48.30 -20.78
CA VAL A 239 -21.28 -47.44 -20.66
C VAL A 239 -21.95 -47.65 -19.31
N LEU A 240 -22.19 -46.53 -18.61
CA LEU A 240 -22.86 -46.51 -17.31
C LEU A 240 -24.05 -45.55 -17.35
N THR A 241 -25.13 -45.92 -16.68
CA THR A 241 -26.38 -45.16 -16.67
C THR A 241 -26.94 -45.03 -15.26
N ALA A 242 -27.37 -43.84 -14.90
CA ALA A 242 -28.08 -43.55 -13.66
C ALA A 242 -29.36 -42.79 -13.99
N SER A 243 -30.52 -43.32 -13.60
CA SER A 243 -31.81 -42.70 -13.89
C SER A 243 -32.70 -42.67 -12.64
N GLY A 244 -33.66 -41.76 -12.65
CA GLY A 244 -34.61 -41.60 -11.55
C GLY A 244 -35.63 -40.51 -11.82
N SER A 245 -36.40 -40.19 -10.79
CA SER A 245 -37.45 -39.18 -10.83
C SER A 245 -37.39 -38.24 -9.64
N ASP A 246 -38.11 -37.13 -9.76
CA ASP A 246 -38.45 -36.19 -8.69
C ASP A 246 -37.23 -35.55 -8.00
N LEU A 247 -36.41 -34.83 -8.76
CA LEU A 247 -35.40 -33.94 -8.17
C LEU A 247 -36.06 -32.61 -7.81
N SER A 248 -36.06 -32.31 -6.51
CA SER A 248 -36.56 -31.05 -5.97
C SER A 248 -35.61 -29.88 -6.29
N PRO A 249 -36.06 -28.63 -6.18
CA PRO A 249 -35.17 -27.47 -6.32
C PRO A 249 -33.95 -27.58 -5.40
N GLY A 250 -32.77 -27.32 -5.95
CA GLY A 250 -31.48 -27.42 -5.25
C GLY A 250 -30.91 -28.84 -5.10
N GLU A 251 -31.62 -29.88 -5.56
CA GLU A 251 -31.10 -31.24 -5.56
C GLU A 251 -30.29 -31.54 -6.82
N ASN A 252 -29.25 -32.35 -6.65
CA ASN A 252 -28.33 -32.77 -7.70
C ASN A 252 -28.23 -34.30 -7.74
N VAL A 253 -27.78 -34.82 -8.87
CA VAL A 253 -27.27 -36.19 -8.99
C VAL A 253 -25.76 -36.13 -9.22
N THR A 254 -25.01 -36.85 -8.40
CA THR A 254 -23.55 -36.97 -8.50
C THR A 254 -23.18 -38.40 -8.87
N VAL A 255 -22.31 -38.56 -9.86
CA VAL A 255 -21.76 -39.86 -10.26
C VAL A 255 -20.28 -39.93 -9.95
N ALA A 256 -19.83 -41.06 -9.43
CA ALA A 256 -18.42 -41.29 -9.08
C ALA A 256 -17.94 -42.62 -9.67
N LEU A 257 -16.86 -42.58 -10.43
CA LEU A 257 -16.24 -43.73 -11.10
C LEU A 257 -14.77 -43.84 -10.74
N GLY A 258 -14.36 -45.02 -10.27
CA GLY A 258 -12.96 -45.33 -9.96
C GLY A 258 -12.21 -45.97 -11.14
N PHE A 259 -10.96 -45.57 -11.31
CA PHE A 259 -10.01 -46.07 -12.31
C PHE A 259 -8.69 -46.47 -11.65
N ALA A 260 -7.95 -47.36 -12.33
CA ALA A 260 -6.62 -47.74 -11.87
C ALA A 260 -5.71 -46.50 -11.73
N PRO A 261 -4.86 -46.40 -10.70
CA PRO A 261 -3.96 -45.26 -10.54
C PRO A 261 -3.08 -45.01 -11.78
N GLY A 262 -2.98 -43.76 -12.22
CA GLY A 262 -2.21 -43.37 -13.41
C GLY A 262 -2.93 -43.62 -14.73
N THR A 263 -4.25 -43.80 -14.70
CA THR A 263 -5.10 -43.84 -15.91
C THR A 263 -5.14 -42.47 -16.57
N PHE A 264 -5.16 -41.41 -15.77
CA PHE A 264 -5.15 -40.02 -16.23
C PHE A 264 -3.87 -39.29 -15.81
N THR A 265 -3.27 -38.56 -16.75
CA THR A 265 -2.15 -37.66 -16.45
C THR A 265 -2.71 -36.43 -15.72
N PRO A 266 -2.20 -36.08 -14.52
CA PRO A 266 -2.62 -34.87 -13.83
C PRO A 266 -2.24 -33.61 -14.60
N ARG A 267 -2.98 -32.52 -14.36
CA ARG A 267 -2.58 -31.18 -14.83
C ARG A 267 -1.24 -30.79 -14.19
N ASP A 268 -0.29 -30.33 -15.00
CA ASP A 268 0.96 -29.74 -14.51
C ASP A 268 0.70 -28.28 -14.14
N ASP A 269 0.42 -28.04 -12.86
CA ASP A 269 0.21 -26.73 -12.25
C ASP A 269 1.52 -26.10 -11.77
N SER A 270 2.68 -26.72 -12.07
CA SER A 270 3.96 -26.19 -11.61
C SER A 270 4.23 -24.81 -12.22
N TYR A 271 4.94 -23.97 -11.47
CA TYR A 271 5.20 -22.59 -11.89
C TYR A 271 5.82 -22.49 -13.29
N LEU A 272 6.71 -23.42 -13.66
CA LEU A 272 7.41 -23.40 -14.95
C LEU A 272 6.65 -24.07 -16.09
N ALA A 273 5.49 -24.68 -15.83
CA ALA A 273 4.64 -25.29 -16.85
C ALA A 273 4.08 -24.24 -17.82
N SER A 274 3.92 -22.99 -17.35
CA SER A 274 3.44 -21.87 -18.16
C SER A 274 4.58 -21.01 -18.70
N GLY A 275 4.51 -20.66 -19.99
CA GLY A 275 5.47 -19.75 -20.63
C GLY A 275 5.53 -18.36 -19.98
N TRP A 276 4.45 -17.93 -19.33
CA TRP A 276 4.37 -16.65 -18.60
C TRP A 276 5.31 -16.58 -17.39
N ALA A 277 5.73 -17.73 -16.87
CA ALA A 277 6.75 -17.82 -15.81
C ALA A 277 8.06 -17.18 -16.24
N TRP A 278 8.46 -17.34 -17.50
CA TRP A 278 9.68 -16.73 -18.03
C TRP A 278 9.57 -15.21 -18.14
N LEU A 279 8.39 -14.69 -18.49
CA LEU A 279 8.15 -13.25 -18.48
C LEU A 279 8.25 -12.69 -17.05
N GLN A 280 7.63 -13.36 -16.08
CA GLN A 280 7.69 -12.93 -14.68
C GLN A 280 9.14 -12.98 -14.15
N LEU A 281 9.87 -14.07 -14.41
CA LEU A 281 11.28 -14.22 -14.02
C LEU A 281 12.16 -13.15 -14.68
N ALA A 282 11.98 -12.87 -15.97
CA ALA A 282 12.70 -11.80 -16.66
C ALA A 282 12.41 -10.42 -16.05
N GLY A 283 11.15 -10.14 -15.70
CA GLY A 283 10.74 -8.92 -15.02
C GLY A 283 11.38 -8.76 -13.63
N VAL A 284 11.40 -9.83 -12.84
CA VAL A 284 12.07 -9.87 -11.53
C VAL A 284 13.57 -9.64 -11.69
N LEU A 285 14.23 -10.33 -12.63
CA LEU A 285 15.66 -10.18 -12.89
C LEU A 285 16.01 -8.76 -13.34
N LEU A 286 15.19 -8.14 -14.18
CA LEU A 286 15.37 -6.74 -14.59
C LEU A 286 15.23 -5.78 -13.41
N SER A 287 14.26 -6.02 -12.53
CA SER A 287 14.04 -5.23 -11.30
C SER A 287 15.24 -5.33 -10.34
N LEU A 288 15.77 -6.54 -10.16
CA LEU A 288 16.98 -6.78 -9.36
C LEU A 288 18.22 -6.18 -10.00
N GLY A 289 18.35 -6.25 -11.32
CA GLY A 289 19.42 -5.60 -12.08
C GLY A 289 19.37 -4.07 -11.93
N ALA A 290 18.17 -3.48 -11.98
CA ALA A 290 17.96 -2.06 -11.70
C ALA A 290 18.34 -1.69 -10.27
N LEU A 291 18.06 -2.55 -9.28
CA LEU A 291 18.45 -2.36 -7.89
C LEU A 291 19.98 -2.36 -7.71
N VAL A 292 20.68 -3.32 -8.33
CA VAL A 292 22.14 -3.35 -8.32
C VAL A 292 22.70 -2.08 -8.98
N LEU A 293 22.18 -1.68 -10.13
CA LEU A 293 22.61 -0.47 -10.83
C LEU A 293 22.31 0.79 -10.00
N ALA A 294 21.17 0.85 -9.31
CA ALA A 294 20.80 1.91 -8.38
C ALA A 294 21.82 2.01 -7.22
N ALA A 295 22.17 0.88 -6.61
CA ALA A 295 23.15 0.82 -5.53
C ALA A 295 24.56 1.26 -6.01
N VAL A 296 24.99 0.80 -7.18
CA VAL A 296 26.27 1.20 -7.78
C VAL A 296 26.27 2.70 -8.08
N ARG A 297 25.21 3.24 -8.69
CA ARG A 297 25.08 4.69 -8.94
C ARG A 297 25.05 5.48 -7.64
N ARG A 298 24.39 4.97 -6.60
CA ARG A 298 24.37 5.58 -5.27
C ARG A 298 25.77 5.69 -4.66
N ALA A 299 26.58 4.65 -4.81
CA ALA A 299 27.94 4.61 -4.29
C ALA A 299 28.95 5.44 -5.11
N THR A 300 28.72 5.63 -6.41
CA THR A 300 29.70 6.23 -7.35
C THR A 300 29.29 7.64 -7.80
N VAL A 301 28.15 7.77 -8.48
CA VAL A 301 27.72 9.01 -9.15
C VAL A 301 26.96 9.94 -8.21
N LEU A 302 26.10 9.38 -7.36
CA LEU A 302 25.22 10.12 -6.43
C LEU A 302 25.83 10.25 -5.01
N LYS A 303 27.14 10.02 -4.91
CA LYS A 303 27.89 10.28 -3.68
C LYS A 303 28.08 11.78 -3.51
N ASP A 304 27.88 12.27 -2.29
CA ASP A 304 28.16 13.67 -1.95
C ASP A 304 29.66 13.96 -2.10
N ALA A 305 30.01 15.20 -2.41
CA ALA A 305 31.41 15.63 -2.35
C ALA A 305 32.00 15.36 -0.96
N ALA A 306 33.30 15.06 -0.93
CA ALA A 306 34.03 14.94 0.33
C ALA A 306 33.98 16.29 1.07
N GLY A 307 33.70 16.22 2.36
CA GLY A 307 33.69 17.38 3.24
C GLY A 307 35.04 17.59 3.93
N ARG A 308 35.06 18.39 4.99
CA ARG A 308 36.20 18.58 5.90
C ARG A 308 36.55 17.23 6.57
N PRO A 309 37.85 16.93 6.75
CA PRO A 309 38.28 15.68 7.41
C PRO A 309 37.91 15.65 8.90
N THR A 310 37.68 16.80 9.51
CA THR A 310 37.25 16.93 10.91
C THR A 310 36.32 18.13 11.04
N VAL A 311 35.22 17.94 11.76
CA VAL A 311 34.26 19.01 12.07
C VAL A 311 34.72 19.75 13.32
N ILE A 312 35.00 21.04 13.19
CA ILE A 312 35.35 21.94 14.29
C ILE A 312 34.11 22.70 14.78
N ALA A 313 34.10 23.14 16.04
CA ALA A 313 33.00 23.94 16.58
C ALA A 313 33.00 25.34 15.95
N GLU A 314 31.90 25.72 15.32
CA GLU A 314 31.72 27.01 14.64
C GLU A 314 30.73 27.87 15.45
N TYR A 315 31.09 29.10 15.78
CA TYR A 315 30.20 30.02 16.52
C TYR A 315 29.42 30.96 15.58
N GLU A 316 29.86 31.09 14.34
CA GLU A 316 29.31 32.05 13.38
C GLU A 316 28.24 31.36 12.50
N PRO A 317 27.00 31.92 12.42
CA PRO A 317 26.02 31.49 11.43
C PRO A 317 26.53 31.52 9.99
N PRO A 318 26.19 30.54 9.14
CA PRO A 318 26.58 30.58 7.74
C PRO A 318 25.83 31.70 6.98
N ALA A 319 26.54 32.34 6.05
CA ALA A 319 25.98 33.41 5.21
C ALA A 319 24.85 32.94 4.26
N ALA A 320 24.72 31.63 4.04
CA ALA A 320 23.72 31.03 3.16
C ALA A 320 22.26 31.17 3.66
N GLY A 321 22.06 31.59 4.91
CA GLY A 321 20.72 31.77 5.48
C GLY A 321 20.05 30.47 5.93
N ILE A 322 18.88 30.61 6.53
CA ILE A 322 18.13 29.55 7.20
C ILE A 322 17.53 28.57 6.19
N PHE A 323 16.91 29.06 5.11
CA PHE A 323 16.19 28.17 4.18
C PHE A 323 17.12 27.24 3.40
N LEU A 324 18.24 27.74 2.87
CA LEU A 324 19.23 26.89 2.20
C LEU A 324 19.86 25.90 3.18
N SER A 325 20.19 26.34 4.38
CA SER A 325 20.72 25.47 5.44
C SER A 325 19.74 24.37 5.85
N ALA A 326 18.46 24.70 5.92
CA ALA A 326 17.38 23.75 6.19
C ALA A 326 17.26 22.70 5.08
N ALA A 327 17.40 23.12 3.82
CA ALA A 327 17.37 22.24 2.66
C ALA A 327 18.50 21.20 2.69
N LEU A 328 19.68 21.59 3.16
CA LEU A 328 20.84 20.69 3.26
C LEU A 328 20.71 19.71 4.43
N ARG A 329 20.08 20.11 5.55
CA ARG A 329 19.87 19.25 6.73
C ARG A 329 18.58 18.43 6.66
N GLY A 330 17.75 18.61 5.63
CA GLY A 330 16.44 17.96 5.53
C GLY A 330 15.44 18.45 6.59
N LYS A 331 15.57 19.70 7.05
CA LYS A 331 14.77 20.32 8.12
C LYS A 331 13.96 21.52 7.62
N THR A 332 13.54 21.52 6.36
CA THR A 332 12.79 22.63 5.72
C THR A 332 11.51 22.99 6.46
N ALA A 333 10.84 22.02 7.10
CA ALA A 333 9.66 22.25 7.93
C ALA A 333 9.92 23.16 9.15
N LYS A 334 11.16 23.21 9.66
CA LYS A 334 11.55 24.07 10.79
C LYS A 334 12.04 25.46 10.35
N ALA A 335 12.27 25.66 9.04
CA ALA A 335 12.83 26.90 8.52
C ALA A 335 11.94 28.14 8.76
N PRO A 336 10.60 28.09 8.60
CA PRO A 336 9.73 29.23 8.86
C PRO A 336 9.80 29.72 10.31
N ALA A 337 9.76 28.79 11.27
CA ALA A 337 9.89 29.09 12.70
C ALA A 337 11.24 29.75 13.02
N ALA A 338 12.33 29.18 12.50
CA ALA A 338 13.67 29.75 12.66
C ALA A 338 13.78 31.14 12.02
N ALA A 339 13.21 31.34 10.82
CA ALA A 339 13.25 32.62 10.11
C ALA A 339 12.45 33.72 10.84
N PHE A 340 11.31 33.40 11.45
CA PHE A 340 10.58 34.38 12.27
C PHE A 340 11.35 34.78 13.53
N ILE A 341 12.03 33.82 14.18
CA ILE A 341 12.88 34.12 15.33
C ILE A 341 14.11 34.93 14.88
N ASP A 342 14.69 34.67 13.71
CA ASP A 342 15.78 35.48 13.16
C ASP A 342 15.34 36.92 12.88
N ALA A 343 14.16 37.09 12.30
CA ALA A 343 13.55 38.41 12.11
C ALA A 343 13.30 39.12 13.45
N ALA A 344 12.86 38.39 14.47
CA ALA A 344 12.61 38.93 15.80
C ALA A 344 13.91 39.37 16.49
N VAL A 345 14.95 38.53 16.48
CA VAL A 345 16.28 38.82 17.02
C VAL A 345 16.95 39.99 16.27
N ARG A 346 16.70 40.16 14.97
CA ARG A 346 17.14 41.32 14.20
C ARG A 346 16.38 42.61 14.56
N GLY A 347 15.25 42.48 15.26
CA GLY A 347 14.34 43.56 15.62
C GLY A 347 13.34 43.93 14.53
N LEU A 348 13.22 43.15 13.45
CA LEU A 348 12.28 43.43 12.36
C LEU A 348 10.82 43.20 12.79
N VAL A 349 10.63 42.24 13.69
CA VAL A 349 9.32 41.87 14.23
C VAL A 349 9.40 41.65 15.73
N ARG A 350 8.26 41.74 16.41
CA ARG A 350 8.09 41.36 17.80
C ARG A 350 7.11 40.19 17.88
N ILE A 351 7.46 39.19 18.68
CA ILE A 351 6.62 38.01 18.92
C ILE A 351 5.76 38.28 20.17
N GLU A 352 4.44 38.37 19.99
CA GLU A 352 3.49 38.58 21.08
C GLU A 352 2.65 37.31 21.30
N GLU A 353 2.50 36.88 22.55
CA GLU A 353 1.54 35.83 22.92
C GLU A 353 0.12 36.40 22.90
N ALA A 354 -0.78 35.73 22.18
CA ALA A 354 -2.19 36.05 22.11
C ALA A 354 -3.02 35.06 22.94
N GLU A 355 -4.24 35.45 23.33
CA GLU A 355 -5.15 34.58 24.08
C GLU A 355 -5.46 33.30 23.30
N GLY A 356 -4.97 32.16 23.81
CA GLY A 356 -5.14 30.83 23.24
C GLY A 356 -5.58 29.79 24.29
N SER A 357 -5.77 28.54 23.85
CA SER A 357 -6.08 27.44 24.78
C SER A 357 -4.82 27.04 25.57
N LYS A 358 -4.97 26.57 26.82
CA LYS A 358 -3.86 26.00 27.63
C LYS A 358 -3.03 24.92 26.91
N ARG A 359 -3.59 24.26 25.88
CA ARG A 359 -2.91 23.25 25.07
C ARG A 359 -2.28 23.78 23.77
N ARG A 360 -2.66 24.99 23.31
CA ARG A 360 -2.18 25.62 22.06
C ARG A 360 -2.17 27.14 22.24
N PRO A 361 -1.06 27.73 22.73
CA PRO A 361 -0.92 29.17 22.80
C PRO A 361 -0.93 29.76 21.38
N ALA A 362 -1.59 30.91 21.21
CA ALA A 362 -1.61 31.65 19.96
C ALA A 362 -0.47 32.66 19.95
N PHE A 363 0.12 32.91 18.78
CA PHE A 363 1.21 33.86 18.63
C PHE A 363 0.91 34.81 17.47
N VAL A 364 1.18 36.10 17.68
CA VAL A 364 1.10 37.13 16.65
C VAL A 364 2.48 37.77 16.47
N LEU A 365 2.82 38.08 15.22
CA LEU A 365 4.05 38.76 14.84
C LEU A 365 3.71 40.20 14.47
N ARG A 366 4.28 41.18 15.17
CA ARG A 366 4.10 42.61 14.89
C ARG A 366 5.36 43.19 14.26
N VAL A 367 5.24 43.83 13.10
CA VAL A 367 6.35 44.52 12.45
C VAL A 367 6.73 45.77 13.24
N GLU A 368 8.01 45.91 13.56
CA GLU A 368 8.55 47.05 14.32
C GLU A 368 9.02 48.18 13.40
N ASP A 369 9.09 49.41 13.92
CA ASP A 369 9.56 50.57 13.18
C ASP A 369 11.09 50.57 13.06
N PRO A 370 11.69 50.53 11.86
CA PRO A 370 13.14 50.65 11.67
C PRO A 370 13.74 51.91 12.32
N ALA A 371 12.97 52.98 12.48
CA ALA A 371 13.42 54.24 13.09
C ALA A 371 13.54 54.19 14.63
N THR A 372 12.80 53.29 15.30
CA THR A 372 12.92 53.08 16.76
C THR A 372 14.07 52.14 17.11
N ILE A 373 14.60 51.44 16.11
CA ILE A 373 15.68 50.47 16.21
C ILE A 373 17.02 51.17 15.97
N ARG A 374 17.86 51.34 17.01
CA ARG A 374 19.24 51.83 16.81
C ARG A 374 20.02 50.84 15.93
N PRO A 375 20.71 51.28 14.86
CA PRO A 375 21.40 50.37 13.95
C PRO A 375 22.49 49.57 14.69
N ARG A 376 22.63 48.28 14.32
CA ARG A 376 23.78 47.45 14.72
C ARG A 376 25.08 48.14 14.30
N ARG A 377 26.17 47.90 15.04
CA ARG A 377 27.52 48.36 14.63
C ARG A 377 27.90 47.86 13.24
N GLN A 378 27.42 46.67 12.86
CA GLN A 378 27.56 46.11 11.52
C GLN A 378 26.25 45.42 11.11
N PRO A 379 25.50 45.93 10.11
CA PRO A 379 24.32 45.26 9.61
C PRO A 379 24.74 43.97 8.89
N VAL A 380 24.38 42.82 9.45
CA VAL A 380 24.49 41.55 8.70
C VAL A 380 23.31 41.50 7.73
N PRO A 381 23.55 41.45 6.41
CA PRO A 381 22.47 41.37 5.44
C PRO A 381 21.62 40.11 5.68
N VAL A 382 20.32 40.21 5.42
CA VAL A 382 19.42 39.06 5.40
C VAL A 382 19.74 38.26 4.13
N ALA A 383 19.86 36.93 4.25
CA ALA A 383 20.07 36.10 3.08
C ALA A 383 18.87 36.21 2.13
N GLU A 384 19.11 36.11 0.82
CA GLU A 384 18.08 36.37 -0.19
C GLU A 384 16.82 35.51 0.00
N ASP A 385 16.98 34.21 0.27
CA ASP A 385 15.85 33.30 0.51
C ASP A 385 15.10 33.60 1.81
N ASP A 386 15.84 34.02 2.86
CA ASP A 386 15.24 34.41 4.14
C ASP A 386 14.43 35.71 3.95
N GLN A 387 14.93 36.68 3.17
CA GLN A 387 14.21 37.91 2.85
C GLN A 387 12.93 37.63 2.06
N ARG A 388 12.99 36.78 1.03
CA ARG A 388 11.81 36.42 0.22
C ARG A 388 10.71 35.77 1.06
N PHE A 389 11.07 34.96 2.06
CA PHE A 389 10.09 34.42 3.00
C PHE A 389 9.45 35.53 3.85
N LEU A 390 10.24 36.50 4.32
CA LEU A 390 9.71 37.64 5.06
C LEU A 390 8.81 38.52 4.18
N ASP A 391 9.11 38.68 2.90
CA ASP A 391 8.27 39.41 1.96
C ASP A 391 6.92 38.68 1.74
N ILE A 392 6.89 37.35 1.71
CA ILE A 392 5.64 36.56 1.72
C ILE A 392 4.88 36.76 3.04
N ALA A 393 5.61 36.79 4.17
CA ALA A 393 5.02 36.88 5.49
C ALA A 393 4.53 38.28 5.87
N PHE A 394 5.09 39.36 5.34
CA PHE A 394 4.77 40.72 5.76
C PHE A 394 4.47 41.67 4.59
N GLY A 395 4.71 41.26 3.35
CA GLY A 395 4.69 42.11 2.17
C GLY A 395 6.04 42.75 1.90
N GLU A 396 6.25 43.24 0.68
CA GLU A 396 7.45 44.02 0.34
C GLU A 396 7.45 45.34 1.11
N SER A 397 8.46 45.56 1.96
CA SER A 397 8.59 46.76 2.82
C SER A 397 7.35 47.02 3.69
N PRO A 398 7.08 46.16 4.69
CA PRO A 398 5.90 46.28 5.54
C PRO A 398 5.89 47.60 6.31
N ARG A 399 4.72 48.21 6.43
CA ARG A 399 4.54 49.38 7.31
C ARG A 399 4.73 48.96 8.78
N PRO A 400 5.34 49.78 9.63
CA PRO A 400 5.40 49.52 11.07
C PRO A 400 3.99 49.29 11.64
N GLY A 401 3.86 48.29 12.51
CA GLY A 401 2.59 47.90 13.14
C GLY A 401 1.75 46.89 12.35
N VAL A 402 2.17 46.41 11.17
CA VAL A 402 1.55 45.27 10.50
C VAL A 402 1.59 44.05 11.43
N VAL A 403 0.45 43.42 11.69
CA VAL A 403 0.33 42.23 12.53
C VAL A 403 0.04 41.03 11.64
N ARG A 404 0.84 39.98 11.77
CA ARG A 404 0.59 38.66 11.19
C ARG A 404 0.18 37.70 12.30
N ASP A 405 -1.05 37.22 12.24
CA ASP A 405 -1.54 36.16 13.11
C ASP A 405 -1.08 34.80 12.59
N LEU A 406 -0.44 34.00 13.44
CA LEU A 406 -0.01 32.64 13.11
C LEU A 406 -1.07 31.58 13.45
N SER A 407 -2.31 32.00 13.72
CA SER A 407 -3.43 31.07 13.94
C SER A 407 -3.72 30.25 12.68
N GLU A 408 -4.12 28.98 12.87
CA GLU A 408 -4.35 27.94 11.84
C GLU A 408 -5.43 28.30 10.79
N LYS A 409 -5.97 29.53 10.83
CA LYS A 409 -7.10 30.00 10.02
C LYS A 409 -6.68 30.64 8.69
N ASP A 410 -5.42 31.09 8.52
CA ASP A 410 -4.94 31.71 7.28
C ASP A 410 -4.43 30.69 6.26
N LYS A 411 -5.38 30.06 5.54
CA LYS A 411 -5.08 29.06 4.51
C LYS A 411 -4.34 29.62 3.29
N ALA A 412 -4.51 30.91 2.99
CA ALA A 412 -3.87 31.55 1.84
C ALA A 412 -2.37 31.71 2.09
N PHE A 413 -2.01 32.23 3.26
CA PHE A 413 -0.62 32.33 3.70
C PHE A 413 0.05 30.95 3.81
N GLY A 414 -0.63 29.96 4.41
CA GLY A 414 -0.11 28.59 4.47
C GLY A 414 0.19 27.98 3.10
N LYS A 415 -0.66 28.24 2.10
CA LYS A 415 -0.45 27.82 0.71
C LYS A 415 0.78 28.50 0.08
N GLU A 416 0.96 29.80 0.29
CA GLU A 416 2.12 30.54 -0.23
C GLU A 416 3.43 30.08 0.41
N VAL A 417 3.44 29.85 1.73
CA VAL A 417 4.61 29.30 2.44
C VAL A 417 4.92 27.88 1.96
N SER A 418 3.92 27.03 1.82
CA SER A 418 4.11 25.67 1.29
C SER A 418 4.66 25.70 -0.14
N ALA A 419 4.10 26.56 -1.00
CA ALA A 419 4.59 26.78 -2.36
C ALA A 419 6.03 27.31 -2.37
N PHE A 420 6.41 28.21 -1.46
CA PHE A 420 7.79 28.67 -1.32
C PHE A 420 8.73 27.53 -0.90
N LEU A 421 8.35 26.74 0.10
CA LEU A 421 9.16 25.64 0.62
C LEU A 421 9.43 24.54 -0.43
N THR A 422 8.51 24.31 -1.38
CA THR A 422 8.76 23.37 -2.48
C THR A 422 9.79 23.89 -3.48
N THR A 423 10.04 25.21 -3.55
CA THR A 423 11.09 25.81 -4.40
C THR A 423 12.48 25.76 -3.78
N VAL A 424 12.60 25.68 -2.44
CA VAL A 424 13.87 25.74 -1.71
C VAL A 424 14.90 24.68 -2.17
N PRO A 425 14.54 23.40 -2.43
CA PRO A 425 15.50 22.42 -2.96
C PRO A 425 16.06 22.77 -4.35
N ALA A 426 15.24 23.38 -5.22
CA ALA A 426 15.68 23.84 -6.53
C ALA A 426 16.66 25.01 -6.39
N ARG A 427 16.35 25.96 -5.50
CA ARG A 427 17.25 27.09 -5.19
C ARG A 427 18.58 26.66 -4.58
N ALA A 428 18.59 25.62 -3.73
CA ALA A 428 19.84 25.03 -3.26
C ALA A 428 20.71 24.47 -4.41
N THR A 429 20.08 24.06 -5.51
CA THR A 429 20.80 23.63 -6.73
C THR A 429 21.29 24.82 -7.54
N GLU A 430 20.47 25.88 -7.69
CA GLU A 430 20.83 27.14 -8.35
C GLU A 430 21.98 27.87 -7.63
N ALA A 431 21.97 27.87 -6.29
CA ALA A 431 23.04 28.37 -5.43
C ALA A 431 24.32 27.50 -5.48
N GLY A 432 24.34 26.44 -6.31
CA GLY A 432 25.50 25.59 -6.50
C GLY A 432 25.83 24.68 -5.32
N LEU A 433 24.90 24.47 -4.37
CA LEU A 433 25.11 23.58 -3.21
C LEU A 433 24.82 22.10 -3.56
N ARG A 434 24.06 21.85 -4.64
CA ARG A 434 23.73 20.53 -5.16
C ARG A 434 24.10 20.41 -6.64
N ARG A 435 24.49 19.21 -7.08
CA ARG A 435 24.89 19.00 -8.49
C ARG A 435 23.65 18.98 -9.40
N PRO A 436 23.55 19.86 -10.40
CA PRO A 436 22.49 19.76 -11.41
C PRO A 436 22.75 18.55 -12.33
N ARG A 437 21.69 17.99 -12.92
CA ARG A 437 21.74 16.98 -14.01
C ARG A 437 22.16 15.54 -13.66
N THR A 438 22.20 15.12 -12.40
CA THR A 438 22.39 13.68 -12.07
C THR A 438 21.19 12.78 -12.41
N VAL A 439 20.09 13.40 -12.86
CA VAL A 439 18.76 12.79 -13.04
C VAL A 439 18.66 11.89 -14.27
N GLY A 440 19.34 12.20 -15.39
CA GLY A 440 19.12 11.48 -16.65
C GLY A 440 19.37 9.98 -16.59
N GLY A 441 20.51 9.57 -16.02
CA GLY A 441 20.79 8.16 -15.82
C GLY A 441 20.02 7.53 -14.64
N SER A 442 19.50 8.31 -13.70
CA SER A 442 18.60 7.82 -12.66
C SER A 442 17.21 7.51 -13.24
N VAL A 443 16.74 8.29 -14.22
CA VAL A 443 15.49 8.03 -14.95
C VAL A 443 15.55 6.70 -15.67
N LEU A 444 16.67 6.37 -16.34
CA LEU A 444 16.83 5.07 -17.00
C LEU A 444 16.72 3.89 -16.02
N VAL A 445 17.28 4.03 -14.81
CA VAL A 445 17.15 3.01 -13.76
C VAL A 445 15.72 2.87 -13.28
N ILE A 446 15.01 3.99 -13.09
CA ILE A 446 13.59 4.00 -12.69
C ILE A 446 12.73 3.36 -13.79
N LEU A 447 12.98 3.68 -15.06
CA LEU A 447 12.26 3.07 -16.18
C LEU A 447 12.52 1.58 -16.30
N ALA A 448 13.77 1.13 -16.10
CA ALA A 448 14.10 -0.30 -16.07
C ALA A 448 13.42 -1.03 -14.90
N ALA A 449 13.42 -0.43 -13.71
CA ALA A 449 12.72 -0.97 -12.54
C ALA A 449 11.20 -1.02 -12.76
N LEU A 450 10.61 0.02 -13.36
CA LEU A 450 9.18 0.07 -13.68
C LEU A 450 8.82 -0.98 -14.73
N PHE A 451 9.58 -1.11 -15.81
CA PHE A 451 9.34 -2.11 -16.84
C PHE A 451 9.48 -3.54 -16.29
N GLY A 452 10.51 -3.77 -15.47
CA GLY A 452 10.70 -5.05 -14.77
C GLY A 452 9.51 -5.39 -13.86
N PHE A 453 9.04 -4.41 -13.09
CA PHE A 453 7.86 -4.57 -12.24
C PHE A 453 6.60 -4.86 -13.07
N MET A 454 6.34 -4.12 -14.14
CA MET A 454 5.18 -4.35 -15.01
C MET A 454 5.20 -5.74 -15.66
N ALA A 455 6.36 -6.20 -16.13
CA ALA A 455 6.50 -7.55 -16.67
C ALA A 455 6.25 -8.63 -15.60
N ALA A 456 6.73 -8.40 -14.36
CA ALA A 456 6.48 -9.29 -13.24
C ALA A 456 5.00 -9.33 -12.82
N VAL A 457 4.30 -8.19 -12.90
CA VAL A 457 2.86 -8.08 -12.62
C VAL A 457 2.05 -8.81 -13.68
N VAL A 458 2.31 -8.56 -14.97
CA VAL A 458 1.58 -9.21 -16.07
C VAL A 458 1.79 -10.72 -16.05
N GLY A 459 3.04 -11.17 -15.98
CA GLY A 459 3.35 -12.60 -15.90
C GLY A 459 2.75 -13.25 -14.64
N GLY A 460 2.88 -12.59 -13.49
CA GLY A 460 2.35 -13.10 -12.22
C GLY A 460 0.83 -13.17 -12.17
N ALA A 461 0.12 -12.16 -12.71
CA ALA A 461 -1.34 -12.15 -12.73
C ALA A 461 -1.90 -13.30 -13.58
N ILE A 462 -1.33 -13.53 -14.76
CA ILE A 462 -1.75 -14.64 -15.65
C ILE A 462 -1.45 -16.01 -15.02
N LEU A 463 -0.34 -16.13 -14.27
CA LEU A 463 -0.02 -17.37 -13.56
C LEU A 463 -0.99 -17.64 -12.41
N LEU A 464 -1.37 -16.61 -11.65
CA LEU A 464 -2.34 -16.74 -10.56
C LEU A 464 -3.74 -17.09 -11.09
N ASP A 465 -4.16 -16.46 -12.18
CA ASP A 465 -5.44 -16.75 -12.86
C ASP A 465 -5.50 -18.19 -13.38
N GLY A 466 -4.41 -18.69 -13.94
CA GLY A 466 -4.32 -20.09 -14.40
C GLY A 466 -4.01 -21.13 -13.30
N SER A 467 -4.01 -20.72 -12.03
CA SER A 467 -3.63 -21.53 -10.86
C SER A 467 -2.23 -22.16 -10.92
N PHE A 468 -1.25 -21.51 -11.57
CA PHE A 468 0.12 -22.01 -11.70
C PHE A 468 1.04 -21.58 -10.56
N GLY A 469 1.76 -22.54 -9.96
CA GLY A 469 2.85 -22.29 -9.02
C GLY A 469 2.42 -21.85 -7.62
N GLY A 470 1.14 -21.94 -7.30
CA GLY A 470 0.57 -21.59 -5.99
C GLY A 470 0.94 -20.17 -5.55
N ALA A 471 1.61 -20.03 -4.40
CA ALA A 471 1.99 -18.73 -3.85
C ALA A 471 3.24 -18.10 -4.50
N LEU A 472 3.99 -18.84 -5.31
CA LEU A 472 5.28 -18.38 -5.85
C LEU A 472 5.17 -17.13 -6.74
N PRO A 473 4.20 -17.01 -7.67
CA PRO A 473 4.00 -15.79 -8.45
C PRO A 473 3.80 -14.55 -7.56
N LEU A 474 3.08 -14.69 -6.45
CA LEU A 474 2.82 -13.59 -5.52
C LEU A 474 4.09 -13.16 -4.77
N ILE A 475 4.91 -14.13 -4.34
CA ILE A 475 6.21 -13.85 -3.69
C ILE A 475 7.15 -13.11 -4.65
N LEU A 476 7.22 -13.54 -5.91
CA LEU A 476 8.06 -12.91 -6.94
C LEU A 476 7.58 -11.50 -7.30
N LEU A 477 6.27 -11.29 -7.35
CA LEU A 477 5.67 -9.96 -7.53
C LEU A 477 6.06 -9.02 -6.40
N LEU A 478 5.93 -9.45 -5.13
CA LEU A 478 6.36 -8.66 -3.97
C LEU A 478 7.85 -8.34 -3.97
N LEU A 479 8.70 -9.30 -4.35
CA LEU A 479 10.13 -9.09 -4.51
C LEU A 479 10.44 -8.01 -5.56
N SER A 480 9.76 -8.04 -6.71
CA SER A 480 9.94 -7.04 -7.76
C SER A 480 9.48 -5.64 -7.31
N LEU A 481 8.38 -5.55 -6.55
CA LEU A 481 7.87 -4.30 -5.98
C LEU A 481 8.90 -3.68 -5.02
N VAL A 482 9.38 -4.48 -4.05
CA VAL A 482 10.37 -4.02 -3.08
C VAL A 482 11.66 -3.58 -3.79
N ALA A 483 12.14 -4.36 -4.77
CA ALA A 483 13.30 -3.99 -5.55
C ALA A 483 13.11 -2.66 -6.30
N GLY A 484 11.95 -2.45 -6.93
CA GLY A 484 11.63 -1.22 -7.66
C GLY A 484 11.53 0.02 -6.76
N VAL A 485 10.86 -0.11 -5.61
CA VAL A 485 10.75 0.97 -4.61
C VAL A 485 12.13 1.34 -4.07
N VAL A 486 12.93 0.35 -3.64
CA VAL A 486 14.28 0.61 -3.12
C VAL A 486 15.18 1.22 -4.20
N SER A 487 15.10 0.74 -5.44
CA SER A 487 15.84 1.33 -6.57
C SER A 487 15.53 2.82 -6.73
N THR A 488 14.25 3.18 -6.71
CA THR A 488 13.79 4.56 -6.85
C THR A 488 14.29 5.45 -5.70
N VAL A 489 14.23 4.95 -4.46
CA VAL A 489 14.74 5.66 -3.27
C VAL A 489 16.27 5.86 -3.34
N LEU A 490 17.01 4.87 -3.84
CA LEU A 490 18.47 4.99 -3.94
C LEU A 490 18.89 6.06 -4.97
N VAL A 491 18.20 6.12 -6.11
CA VAL A 491 18.56 7.03 -7.23
C VAL A 491 17.92 8.41 -7.16
N SER A 492 16.94 8.63 -6.27
CA SER A 492 16.28 9.94 -6.07
C SER A 492 17.16 10.97 -5.34
N LYS A 493 18.30 10.55 -4.78
CA LYS A 493 19.23 11.47 -4.12
C LYS A 493 19.92 12.40 -5.12
N VAL A 494 19.89 13.68 -4.79
CA VAL A 494 20.70 14.72 -5.43
C VAL A 494 21.97 14.95 -4.59
N PRO A 495 23.18 14.67 -5.12
CA PRO A 495 24.41 14.80 -4.35
C PRO A 495 24.82 16.26 -4.11
N LEU A 496 25.50 16.49 -2.98
CA LEU A 496 26.08 17.78 -2.62
C LEU A 496 27.34 18.10 -3.45
N THR A 497 27.53 19.37 -3.80
CA THR A 497 28.78 19.91 -4.36
C THR A 497 29.82 20.11 -3.25
N ALA A 498 31.04 20.53 -3.59
CA ALA A 498 32.04 20.90 -2.59
C ALA A 498 31.55 22.05 -1.68
N ALA A 499 30.92 23.08 -2.25
CA ALA A 499 30.31 24.16 -1.48
C ALA A 499 29.16 23.67 -0.57
N GLY A 500 28.33 22.74 -1.07
CA GLY A 500 27.27 22.13 -0.27
C GLY A 500 27.82 21.22 0.85
N ALA A 501 28.89 20.48 0.61
CA ALA A 501 29.56 19.67 1.62
C ALA A 501 30.20 20.54 2.70
N GLU A 502 30.82 21.66 2.31
CA GLU A 502 31.39 22.65 3.23
C GLU A 502 30.31 23.27 4.11
N LEU A 503 29.19 23.71 3.54
CA LEU A 503 28.07 24.26 4.31
C LEU A 503 27.46 23.21 5.25
N ARG A 504 27.33 21.95 4.80
CA ARG A 504 26.87 20.84 5.66
C ARG A 504 27.79 20.68 6.86
N ASP A 505 29.10 20.73 6.66
CA ASP A 505 30.09 20.53 7.72
C ASP A 505 30.18 21.75 8.65
N HIS A 506 30.04 22.97 8.12
CA HIS A 506 29.86 24.19 8.91
C HIS A 506 28.64 24.10 9.82
N LEU A 507 27.50 23.65 9.29
CA LEU A 507 26.28 23.41 10.07
C LEU A 507 26.46 22.32 11.13
N ALA A 508 27.23 21.27 10.83
CA ALA A 508 27.60 20.26 11.82
C ALA A 508 28.50 20.84 12.92
N GLY A 509 29.40 21.76 12.57
CA GLY A 509 30.25 22.51 13.51
C GLY A 509 29.46 23.45 14.41
N LEU A 510 28.46 24.13 13.84
CA LEU A 510 27.51 24.97 14.58
C LEU A 510 26.65 24.13 15.54
N GLU A 511 26.17 22.99 15.07
CA GLU A 511 25.45 22.01 15.91
C GLU A 511 26.33 21.50 17.05
N LEU A 512 27.62 21.23 16.78
CA LEU A 512 28.59 20.84 17.79
C LEU A 512 28.82 21.96 18.82
N TYR A 513 28.99 23.20 18.37
CA TYR A 513 29.13 24.35 19.27
C TYR A 513 27.91 24.50 20.18
N ILE A 514 26.70 24.56 19.62
CA ILE A 514 25.44 24.70 20.39
C ILE A 514 25.24 23.54 21.37
N ARG A 515 25.65 22.32 21.00
CA ARG A 515 25.56 21.15 21.89
C ARG A 515 26.59 21.13 23.01
N LEU A 516 27.84 21.47 22.69
CA LEU A 516 28.99 21.35 23.60
C LEU A 516 29.14 22.57 24.50
N ALA A 517 28.54 23.70 24.13
CA ALA A 517 28.57 24.89 24.94
C ALA A 517 27.88 24.65 26.29
N GLU A 518 28.69 24.26 27.29
CA GLU A 518 28.26 24.08 28.68
C GLU A 518 27.73 25.41 29.23
N GLN A 519 26.66 25.34 30.03
CA GLN A 519 26.00 26.52 30.62
C GLN A 519 26.99 27.45 31.34
N ASP A 520 28.01 26.89 32.02
CA ASP A 520 29.04 27.66 32.73
C ASP A 520 30.10 28.29 31.80
N ARG A 521 30.44 27.62 30.69
CA ARG A 521 31.38 28.15 29.69
C ARG A 521 30.73 29.23 28.82
N LEU A 522 29.44 29.08 28.51
CA LEU A 522 28.62 30.13 27.91
C LEU A 522 28.52 31.35 28.83
N ALA A 523 28.23 31.14 30.10
CA ALA A 523 28.20 32.22 31.09
C ALA A 523 29.54 32.96 31.25
N MET A 524 30.67 32.24 31.12
CA MET A 524 32.01 32.83 31.17
C MET A 524 32.37 33.61 29.90
N LEU A 525 32.15 33.01 28.72
CA LEU A 525 32.43 33.63 27.41
C LEU A 525 31.46 34.77 27.08
N GLN A 526 30.27 34.77 27.67
CA GLN A 526 29.22 35.78 27.51
C GLN A 526 28.98 36.57 28.80
N SER A 527 29.99 36.65 29.67
CA SER A 527 29.91 37.36 30.96
C SER A 527 29.55 38.85 30.77
N PRO A 528 28.99 39.53 31.80
CA PRO A 528 28.51 40.92 31.69
C PRO A 528 29.52 41.93 31.14
N THR A 529 30.82 41.61 31.24
CA THR A 529 31.96 42.41 30.80
C THR A 529 32.54 42.00 29.44
N GLY A 530 32.23 40.81 28.91
CA GLY A 530 32.89 40.23 27.73
C GLY A 530 32.02 40.04 26.48
N ALA A 531 30.69 40.01 26.62
CA ALA A 531 29.78 39.86 25.47
C ALA A 531 29.61 41.18 24.69
N GLU A 532 29.41 41.10 23.37
CA GLU A 532 28.95 42.26 22.60
C GLU A 532 27.51 42.62 23.01
N ARG A 533 27.32 43.88 23.42
CA ARG A 533 26.03 44.38 23.92
C ARG A 533 25.46 45.44 22.98
N ARG A 534 24.15 45.35 22.79
CA ARG A 534 23.35 46.36 22.09
C ARG A 534 22.49 47.10 23.11
N GLN A 535 22.66 48.41 23.23
CA GLN A 535 21.82 49.24 24.08
C GLN A 535 20.52 49.59 23.34
N VAL A 536 19.38 49.11 23.85
CA VAL A 536 18.04 49.40 23.32
C VAL A 536 17.26 50.15 24.41
N GLY A 537 17.14 51.47 24.26
CA GLY A 537 16.58 52.33 25.32
C GLY A 537 17.47 52.36 26.56
N THR A 538 16.94 51.94 27.72
CA THR A 538 17.66 51.83 29.00
C THR A 538 18.20 50.43 29.30
N ILE A 539 18.08 49.48 28.37
CA ILE A 539 18.39 48.05 28.56
C ILE A 539 19.56 47.63 27.66
N ASP A 540 20.51 46.87 28.21
CA ASP A 540 21.65 46.29 27.48
C ASP A 540 21.40 44.82 27.12
N VAL A 541 21.28 44.52 25.83
CA VAL A 541 20.95 43.19 25.29
C VAL A 541 22.21 42.46 24.79
N VAL A 542 22.32 41.14 25.06
CA VAL A 542 23.47 40.30 24.65
C VAL A 542 23.27 39.78 23.22
N GLU A 543 24.06 40.30 22.27
CA GLU A 543 23.81 40.12 20.83
C GLU A 543 24.17 38.72 20.31
N VAL A 544 25.22 38.10 20.84
CA VAL A 544 25.75 36.81 20.35
C VAL A 544 24.84 35.63 20.71
N THR A 545 24.23 35.63 21.90
CA THR A 545 23.37 34.54 22.38
C THR A 545 22.05 34.49 21.62
N GLU A 546 21.46 35.66 21.35
CA GLU A 546 20.22 35.79 20.59
C GLU A 546 20.43 35.38 19.12
N ARG A 547 21.58 35.73 18.53
CA ARG A 547 21.92 35.41 17.13
C ARG A 547 21.93 33.91 16.81
N LEU A 548 22.18 33.05 17.80
CA LEU A 548 22.20 31.59 17.63
C LEU A 548 20.87 30.90 17.88
N LEU A 549 19.89 31.59 18.49
CA LEU A 549 18.57 31.02 18.79
C LEU A 549 17.81 30.53 17.53
N PRO A 550 17.78 31.28 16.41
CA PRO A 550 17.19 30.80 15.16
C PRO A 550 17.81 29.48 14.67
N TRP A 551 19.13 29.35 14.83
CA TRP A 551 19.88 28.17 14.39
C TRP A 551 19.68 26.99 15.33
N ALA A 552 19.55 27.22 16.64
CA ALA A 552 19.15 26.20 17.59
C ALA A 552 17.77 25.63 17.24
N VAL A 553 16.81 26.49 16.89
CA VAL A 553 15.47 26.08 16.43
C VAL A 553 15.53 25.26 15.15
N LEU A 554 16.27 25.74 14.15
CA LEU A 554 16.47 25.00 12.90
C LEU A 554 17.09 23.61 13.14
N LEU A 555 18.05 23.53 14.07
CA LEU A 555 18.78 22.30 14.38
C LEU A 555 18.05 21.38 15.37
N GLY A 556 16.97 21.82 16.00
CA GLY A 556 16.24 21.00 16.99
C GLY A 556 16.84 21.02 18.40
N LEU A 557 17.52 22.10 18.76
CA LEU A 557 18.20 22.32 20.05
C LEU A 557 17.58 23.51 20.81
N GLU A 558 16.38 23.95 20.42
CA GLU A 558 15.71 25.15 20.93
C GLU A 558 15.51 25.15 22.44
N SER A 559 15.10 24.03 23.06
CA SER A 559 14.85 23.97 24.50
C SER A 559 16.12 24.23 25.31
N ARG A 560 17.22 23.54 24.96
CA ARG A 560 18.51 23.69 25.65
C ARG A 560 19.09 25.09 25.49
N TRP A 561 18.95 25.66 24.29
CA TRP A 561 19.46 26.99 24.01
C TRP A 561 18.60 28.08 24.66
N ALA A 562 17.28 27.90 24.69
CA ALA A 562 16.36 28.81 25.37
C ALA A 562 16.55 28.81 26.89
N GLU A 563 16.83 27.65 27.50
CA GLU A 563 17.21 27.56 28.93
C GLU A 563 18.50 28.33 29.23
N ALA A 564 19.54 28.17 28.39
CA ALA A 564 20.78 28.92 28.55
C ALA A 564 20.57 30.43 28.41
N LEU A 565 19.72 30.85 27.47
CA LEU A 565 19.37 32.25 27.25
C LEU A 565 18.54 32.83 28.42
N ALA A 566 17.63 32.04 29.00
CA ALA A 566 16.83 32.44 30.16
C ALA A 566 17.70 32.81 31.37
N LEU A 567 18.74 32.01 31.65
CA LEU A 567 19.70 32.27 32.73
C LEU A 567 20.51 33.57 32.51
N VAL A 568 20.82 33.88 31.25
CA VAL A 568 21.54 35.12 30.90
C VAL A 568 20.68 36.35 31.15
N TYR A 569 19.41 36.32 30.73
CA TYR A 569 18.45 37.40 31.00
C TYR A 569 18.17 37.59 32.49
N GLU A 570 18.00 36.48 33.23
CA GLU A 570 17.78 36.51 34.68
C GLU A 570 18.96 37.17 35.43
N ARG A 571 20.20 36.84 35.06
CA ARG A 571 21.40 37.46 35.65
C ARG A 571 21.58 38.92 35.26
N ALA A 572 21.12 39.30 34.08
CA ALA A 572 21.18 40.68 33.59
C ALA A 572 20.05 41.56 34.14
N GLY A 573 19.01 40.97 34.73
CA GLY A 573 17.81 41.69 35.17
C GLY A 573 17.08 42.37 34.01
N ALA A 574 17.12 41.76 32.82
CA ALA A 574 16.62 42.34 31.58
C ALA A 574 15.69 41.36 30.85
N ASP A 575 14.68 41.90 30.17
CA ASP A 575 13.71 41.12 29.38
C ASP A 575 14.13 41.06 27.90
N PRO A 576 13.81 39.96 27.18
CA PRO A 576 14.02 39.88 25.74
C PRO A 576 13.15 40.91 25.02
N VAL A 577 13.77 41.86 24.32
CA VAL A 577 13.03 42.93 23.61
C VAL A 577 12.14 42.37 22.47
N TRP A 578 12.58 41.27 21.87
CA TRP A 578 11.94 40.65 20.71
C TRP A 578 10.75 39.72 21.05
N TYR A 579 10.50 39.44 22.33
CA TYR A 579 9.43 38.56 22.81
C TYR A 579 8.65 39.18 23.97
N SER A 580 7.32 39.10 23.90
CA SER A 580 6.43 39.53 24.98
C SER A 580 5.37 38.47 25.29
N GLY A 581 5.39 37.96 26.52
CA GLY A 581 4.38 37.06 27.05
C GLY A 581 3.20 37.81 27.69
N THR A 582 2.14 37.08 28.05
CA THR A 582 0.93 37.64 28.70
C THR A 582 1.17 38.14 30.14
N SER A 583 2.28 37.74 30.76
CA SER A 583 2.81 38.28 32.02
C SER A 583 4.29 38.62 31.82
N GLY A 584 4.88 39.46 32.69
CA GLY A 584 6.32 39.80 32.64
C GLY A 584 7.23 38.57 32.50
N PHE A 585 8.45 38.77 31.98
CA PHE A 585 9.36 37.67 31.62
C PHE A 585 9.59 36.69 32.78
N GLN A 586 9.43 35.39 32.51
CA GLN A 586 9.75 34.32 33.45
C GLN A 586 10.71 33.31 32.80
N ALA A 587 11.92 33.20 33.36
CA ALA A 587 12.97 32.32 32.87
C ALA A 587 12.51 30.84 32.75
N ALA A 588 11.71 30.36 33.71
CA ALA A 588 11.18 29.00 33.73
C ALA A 588 10.13 28.71 32.64
N ALA A 589 9.43 29.73 32.13
CA ALA A 589 8.40 29.59 31.10
C ALA A 589 8.93 29.85 29.68
N PHE A 590 10.04 30.59 29.56
CA PHE A 590 10.61 31.04 28.29
C PHE A 590 11.00 29.89 27.34
N ALA A 591 11.63 28.83 27.84
CA ALA A 591 11.96 27.68 26.99
C ALA A 591 10.71 26.93 26.48
N GLY A 592 9.64 26.91 27.28
CA GLY A 592 8.34 26.36 26.93
C GLY A 592 7.60 27.19 25.87
N SER A 593 7.69 28.52 25.94
CA SER A 593 7.07 29.41 24.95
C SER A 593 7.80 29.39 23.61
N VAL A 594 9.14 29.38 23.60
CA VAL A 594 9.94 29.25 22.36
C VAL A 594 9.67 27.93 21.64
N SER A 595 9.59 26.82 22.38
CA SER A 595 9.26 25.51 21.81
C SER A 595 7.81 25.41 21.31
N SER A 596 6.86 26.03 22.02
CA SER A 596 5.46 26.12 21.60
C SER A 596 5.29 27.00 20.35
N PHE A 597 6.02 28.12 20.27
CA PHE A 597 6.09 28.96 19.08
C PHE A 597 6.67 28.18 17.90
N SER A 598 7.82 27.51 18.07
CA SER A 598 8.46 26.69 17.04
C SER A 598 7.51 25.61 16.49
N SER A 599 6.77 24.95 17.37
CA SER A 599 5.79 23.92 17.00
C SER A 599 4.58 24.50 16.26
N SER A 600 4.07 25.66 16.70
CA SER A 600 2.95 26.36 16.06
C SER A 600 3.35 26.88 14.68
N ALA A 601 4.53 27.52 14.59
CA ALA A 601 5.15 27.99 13.37
C ALA A 601 5.59 26.86 12.41
N SER A 602 5.73 25.62 12.87
CA SER A 602 6.02 24.48 11.98
C SER A 602 4.75 23.75 11.54
N SER A 603 3.70 23.76 12.37
CA SER A 603 2.44 23.04 12.11
C SER A 603 1.51 23.75 11.14
N PHE A 604 1.57 25.08 11.00
CA PHE A 604 0.76 25.81 10.00
C PHE A 604 1.09 25.44 8.55
N VAL A 605 2.25 24.82 8.31
CA VAL A 605 2.71 24.34 7.00
C VAL A 605 2.18 22.93 6.68
N GLY A 606 1.75 22.17 7.69
CA GLY A 606 1.47 20.74 7.57
C GLY A 606 0.01 20.33 7.34
N SER A 607 -0.96 21.24 7.34
CA SER A 607 -2.40 20.92 7.41
C SER A 607 -3.14 20.83 6.07
N SER A 608 -2.44 20.66 4.93
CA SER A 608 -3.06 20.58 3.60
C SER A 608 -3.11 19.20 2.93
N SER A 609 -3.14 18.09 3.69
CA SER A 609 -3.45 16.77 3.12
C SER A 609 -4.47 16.02 3.98
N SER A 610 -5.74 16.11 3.57
CA SER A 610 -6.87 15.36 4.12
C SER A 610 -6.87 13.89 3.71
N SER A 611 -7.34 13.06 4.63
CA SER A 611 -7.71 11.65 4.52
C SER A 611 -9.18 11.47 4.06
N SER A 612 -9.48 10.33 3.44
CA SER A 612 -10.81 9.68 3.24
C SER A 612 -10.56 8.31 2.55
N SER A 613 -10.86 7.10 3.05
CA SER A 613 -12.07 6.44 3.59
C SER A 613 -12.83 5.58 2.55
N GLY A 614 -13.03 4.27 2.83
CA GLY A 614 -14.33 3.58 2.66
C GLY A 614 -14.47 2.41 1.64
N GLY A 615 -15.03 1.28 2.11
CA GLY A 615 -15.79 0.23 1.38
C GLY A 615 -14.98 -1.01 0.95
N ALA A 616 -15.47 -2.27 0.95
CA ALA A 616 -16.79 -2.89 1.15
C ALA A 616 -16.68 -4.45 1.22
N GLY A 617 -17.68 -5.14 1.83
CA GLY A 617 -18.13 -6.57 1.72
C GLY A 617 -17.10 -7.72 1.74
N GLY A 618 -17.35 -8.98 2.11
CA GLY A 618 -18.53 -9.85 2.33
C GLY A 618 -18.02 -11.31 2.12
N GLY A 619 -18.52 -12.32 2.84
CA GLY A 619 -18.03 -13.72 2.77
C GLY A 619 -19.05 -14.76 2.26
N GLY A 620 -18.66 -16.05 2.10
CA GLY A 620 -19.55 -17.20 1.84
C GLY A 620 -18.85 -18.48 1.32
N SER A 621 -19.48 -19.67 1.42
CA SER A 621 -18.89 -21.04 1.39
C SER A 621 -19.56 -22.10 0.46
N SER A 622 -19.04 -23.34 0.54
CA SER A 622 -19.04 -24.61 -0.25
C SER A 622 -20.20 -25.17 -1.12
N GLY A 623 -19.79 -25.86 -2.21
CA GLY A 623 -20.34 -27.05 -2.88
C GLY A 623 -19.18 -27.79 -3.60
N GLY A 624 -19.05 -29.12 -3.48
CA GLY A 624 -17.75 -29.83 -3.60
C GLY A 624 -17.60 -30.88 -4.72
N GLY A 625 -18.35 -30.78 -5.82
CA GLY A 625 -18.16 -31.59 -7.04
C GLY A 625 -17.73 -30.70 -8.22
N GLY A 626 -17.08 -31.28 -9.24
CA GLY A 626 -16.52 -30.53 -10.37
C GLY A 626 -17.47 -30.17 -11.50
N GLY A 627 -18.65 -30.79 -11.52
CA GLY A 627 -19.67 -30.62 -12.54
C GLY A 627 -20.88 -29.86 -12.03
N GLY A 628 -21.95 -29.78 -12.83
CA GLY A 628 -23.27 -29.35 -12.37
C GLY A 628 -23.32 -27.97 -11.68
N GLY A 629 -23.65 -26.93 -12.43
CA GLY A 629 -23.91 -25.61 -11.86
C GLY A 629 -25.40 -25.38 -11.58
N GLY A 630 -25.98 -24.46 -12.34
CA GLY A 630 -27.41 -24.17 -12.25
C GLY A 630 -27.93 -23.57 -13.54
N GLY A 631 -28.94 -22.73 -13.40
CA GLY A 631 -29.55 -22.01 -14.50
C GLY A 631 -30.86 -21.38 -14.06
N GLY A 632 -31.61 -20.92 -15.04
CA GLY A 632 -32.90 -20.30 -14.80
C GLY A 632 -33.59 -19.93 -16.11
N GLY A 633 -34.76 -19.30 -15.97
CA GLY A 633 -35.45 -18.73 -17.12
C GLY A 633 -34.95 -17.32 -17.42
N VAL A 634 -35.04 -16.93 -18.69
CA VAL A 634 -34.76 -15.56 -19.15
C VAL A 634 -35.95 -14.94 -19.84
#